data_AF-A0A4U0GUY8-F1
#
_entry.id   AF-A0A4U0GUY8-F1
#
_cell.length_a   1.000
_cell.length_b   1.000
_cell.length_c   1.000
_cell.angle_alpha   90.00
_cell.angle_beta   90.00
_cell.angle_gamma   90.00
#
_symmetry.space_group_name_H-M   'P 1'
#
loop_
_entity.id
_entity.type
_entity.pdbx_description
1 polymer ?
#
loop_
_entity_poly.entity_id
_entity_poly.type
_entity_poly.pdbx_seq_one_letter_code
_entity_poly.pdbx_strand_id
1 'polypeptide(L)'
;MAPLLRNTQLGRSMKAVIYPEDLDLSFPLRQKLKEWLSKYQNEHYNGFINEDLIKKLDQEGKDIAIMIKKELSEVKMEYFSDARMTNEII
;
A
#
# COMPACT_ATOMS: atom_id res chain seq x y z
N MET A 1 -12.30 3.21 -0.19
CA MET A 1 -11.39 2.06 0.00
C MET A 1 -9.97 2.58 -0.12
N ALA A 2 -9.01 1.94 0.56
CA ALA A 2 -7.61 2.35 0.61
C ALA A 2 -6.74 1.26 -0.05
N PRO A 3 -5.61 1.62 -0.69
CA PRO A 3 -4.77 0.71 -1.47
C PRO A 3 -4.27 -0.47 -0.63
N LEU A 4 -4.29 -1.67 -1.24
CA LEU A 4 -4.08 -2.95 -0.57
C LEU A 4 -2.71 -3.54 -0.90
N LEU A 5 -1.90 -3.81 0.13
CA LEU A 5 -0.69 -4.62 0.04
C LEU A 5 -1.08 -6.10 0.17
N ARG A 6 -0.74 -6.94 -0.82
CA ARG A 6 -1.05 -8.39 -0.78
C ARG A 6 0.19 -9.23 -0.52
N ASN A 7 0.09 -10.20 0.40
CA ASN A 7 1.06 -11.28 0.61
C ASN A 7 0.50 -12.58 0.01
N THR A 8 1.28 -13.27 -0.86
CA THR A 8 0.83 -14.46 -1.59
C THR A 8 1.35 -15.80 -1.05
N GLN A 9 1.91 -15.85 0.17
CA GLN A 9 2.57 -17.07 0.67
C GLN A 9 1.67 -18.13 1.34
N LEU A 10 0.35 -17.96 1.40
CA LEU A 10 -0.57 -18.97 1.90
C LEU A 10 -1.65 -19.24 0.87
N GLY A 11 -1.83 -20.50 0.46
CA GLY A 11 -2.81 -20.98 -0.52
C GLY A 11 -4.28 -20.84 -0.10
N ARG A 12 -4.66 -19.70 0.48
CA ARG A 12 -6.02 -19.24 0.73
C ARG A 12 -6.09 -17.80 0.25
N SER A 13 -6.93 -17.54 -0.75
CA SER A 13 -7.29 -16.19 -1.18
C SER A 13 -8.05 -15.50 -0.05
N MET A 14 -7.34 -14.95 0.92
CA MET A 14 -7.88 -13.98 1.85
C MET A 14 -7.41 -12.61 1.37
N LYS A 15 -8.35 -11.80 0.90
CA LYS A 15 -8.18 -10.33 0.85
C LYS A 15 -8.09 -9.85 2.31
N ALA A 16 -6.94 -10.03 2.93
CA ALA A 16 -6.68 -9.43 4.22
C ALA A 16 -6.33 -7.96 3.98
N VAL A 17 -7.17 -7.04 4.48
CA VAL A 17 -6.74 -5.67 4.72
C VAL A 17 -5.69 -5.80 5.82
N ILE A 18 -4.41 -5.69 5.47
CA ILE A 18 -3.34 -5.77 6.46
C ILE A 18 -3.25 -4.40 7.12
N TYR A 19 -3.57 -4.33 8.42
CA TYR A 19 -3.40 -3.10 9.16
C TYR A 19 -1.91 -2.86 9.46
N PRO A 20 -1.44 -1.60 9.41
CA PRO A 20 -0.06 -1.27 9.79
C PRO A 20 0.32 -1.73 11.20
N GLU A 21 -0.65 -1.89 12.11
CA GLU A 21 -0.44 -2.45 13.45
C GLU A 21 -0.04 -3.94 13.43
N ASP A 22 -0.59 -4.71 12.49
CA ASP A 22 -0.41 -6.16 12.37
C ASP A 22 0.90 -6.54 11.67
N LEU A 23 1.57 -5.56 11.07
CA LEU A 23 2.89 -5.73 10.47
C LEU A 23 3.97 -5.42 11.50
N ASP A 24 4.98 -6.30 11.61
CA ASP A 24 6.16 -6.10 12.45
C ASP A 24 7.14 -5.10 11.79
N LEU A 25 6.64 -3.90 11.46
CA LEU A 25 7.41 -2.83 10.84
C LEU A 25 8.05 -1.95 11.89
N SER A 26 9.20 -1.38 11.52
CA SER A 26 9.83 -0.30 12.25
C SER A 26 8.86 0.87 12.45
N PHE A 27 8.95 1.53 13.60
CA PHE A 27 8.10 2.69 13.92
C PHE A 27 8.13 3.77 12.81
N PRO A 28 9.29 4.16 12.25
CA PRO A 28 9.34 5.15 11.17
C PRO A 28 8.57 4.72 9.91
N LEU A 29 8.68 3.44 9.51
CA LEU A 29 8.00 2.93 8.33
C LEU A 29 6.49 2.84 8.55
N ARG A 30 6.07 2.46 9.76
CA ARG A 30 4.67 2.44 10.16
C ARG A 30 4.03 3.83 10.11
N GLN A 31 4.74 4.88 10.55
CA GLN A 31 4.27 6.26 10.45
C GLN A 31 4.13 6.69 8.98
N LYS A 32 5.14 6.42 8.15
CA LYS A 32 5.08 6.70 6.70
C LYS A 32 3.87 6.04 6.02
N LEU A 33 3.62 4.77 6.33
CA LEU A 33 2.48 4.04 5.79
C LEU A 33 1.14 4.67 6.22
N LYS A 34 1.00 5.06 7.50
CA LYS A 34 -0.21 5.72 8.00
C LYS A 34 -0.45 7.08 7.35
N GLU A 35 0.58 7.90 7.23
CA GLU A 35 0.50 9.21 6.58
C GLU A 35 0.08 9.07 5.11
N TRP A 36 0.71 8.16 4.38
CA TRP A 36 0.36 7.90 2.99
C TRP A 36 -1.08 7.38 2.83
N LEU A 37 -1.53 6.43 3.67
CA LEU A 37 -2.90 5.94 3.65
C LEU A 37 -3.92 7.06 3.85
N SER A 38 -3.65 7.98 4.78
CA SER A 38 -4.50 9.15 5.03
C SER A 38 -4.62 10.06 3.81
N LYS A 39 -3.49 10.37 3.15
CA LYS A 39 -3.49 11.16 1.90
C LYS A 39 -4.28 10.47 0.79
N TYR A 40 -4.07 9.16 0.61
CA TYR A 40 -4.75 8.39 -0.43
C TYR A 40 -6.26 8.30 -0.18
N GLN A 41 -6.67 8.13 1.07
CA GLN A 41 -8.07 8.13 1.47
C GLN A 41 -8.75 9.48 1.21
N ASN A 42 -8.05 10.59 1.45
CA ASN A 42 -8.56 11.93 1.12
C ASN A 42 -8.85 12.05 -0.39
N GLU A 43 -7.92 11.59 -1.24
CA GLU A 43 -8.12 11.63 -2.69
C GLU A 43 -9.22 10.68 -3.17
N HIS A 44 -9.42 9.56 -2.50
CA HIS A 44 -10.58 8.69 -2.75
C HIS A 44 -11.90 9.42 -2.49
N TYR A 45 -12.02 10.20 -1.40
CA TYR A 45 -13.22 11.03 -1.16
C TYR A 45 -13.38 12.15 -2.18
N ASN A 46 -12.27 12.66 -2.72
CA ASN A 46 -12.27 13.62 -3.82
C ASN A 46 -12.53 12.96 -5.18
N GLY A 47 -12.80 11.65 -5.25
CA GLY A 47 -13.13 10.95 -6.48
C GLY A 47 -11.97 10.84 -7.47
N PHE A 48 -10.72 10.91 -6.99
CA PHE A 48 -9.53 10.76 -7.81
C PHE A 48 -9.43 11.78 -8.96
N ILE A 49 -9.84 13.02 -8.74
CA ILE A 49 -9.87 14.06 -9.79
C ILE A 49 -8.45 14.52 -10.21
N ASN A 50 -7.49 14.52 -9.28
CA ASN A 50 -6.15 15.04 -9.53
C ASN A 50 -5.16 13.93 -9.92
N GLU A 51 -5.03 13.68 -11.22
CA GLU A 51 -4.14 12.65 -11.80
C GLU A 51 -2.66 12.81 -11.41
N ASP A 52 -2.14 14.03 -11.35
CA ASP A 52 -0.75 14.28 -10.97
C ASP A 52 -0.50 13.94 -9.49
N LEU A 53 -1.47 14.23 -8.64
CA LEU A 53 -1.43 13.86 -7.23
C LEU A 53 -1.52 12.35 -7.05
N ILE A 54 -2.43 11.68 -7.76
CA ILE A 54 -2.57 10.22 -7.75
C ILE A 54 -1.28 9.56 -8.20
N LYS A 55 -0.65 10.05 -9.26
CA LYS A 55 0.63 9.50 -9.74
C LYS A 55 1.73 9.60 -8.68
N LYS A 56 1.79 10.72 -7.94
CA LYS A 56 2.74 10.91 -6.83
C LYS A 56 2.43 9.97 -5.67
N LEU A 57 1.16 9.84 -5.30
CA LEU A 57 0.71 8.94 -4.24
C LEU A 57 0.96 7.47 -4.61
N ASP A 58 0.75 7.08 -5.86
CA ASP A 58 1.07 5.74 -6.33
C ASP A 58 2.57 5.46 -6.25
N GLN A 59 3.42 6.42 -6.63
CA GLN A 59 4.86 6.26 -6.48
C GLN A 59 5.29 6.15 -5.01
N GLU A 60 4.75 7.01 -4.14
CA GLU A 60 4.99 6.95 -2.69
C GLU A 60 4.57 5.59 -2.10
N GLY A 61 3.43 5.06 -2.53
CA GLY A 61 2.94 3.74 -2.12
C GLY A 61 3.84 2.59 -2.52
N LYS A 62 4.39 2.63 -3.74
CA LYS A 62 5.39 1.66 -4.22
C LYS A 62 6.68 1.73 -3.44
N ASP A 63 7.17 2.93 -3.15
CA ASP A 63 8.40 3.12 -2.38
C ASP A 63 8.24 2.58 -0.95
N ILE A 64 7.08 2.81 -0.32
CA ILE A 64 6.72 2.22 0.97
C ILE A 64 6.66 0.69 0.88
N ALA A 65 6.06 0.14 -0.18
CA ALA A 65 6.01 -1.30 -0.39
C ALA A 65 7.42 -1.93 -0.47
N ILE A 66 8.34 -1.29 -1.20
CA ILE A 66 9.75 -1.72 -1.27
C ILE A 66 10.41 -1.68 0.11
N MET A 67 10.15 -0.65 0.92
CA MET A 67 10.68 -0.57 2.29
C MET A 67 10.13 -1.69 3.18
N ILE A 68 8.83 -1.96 3.09
CA ILE A 68 8.18 -3.05 3.84
C ILE A 68 8.79 -4.41 3.47
N LYS A 69 8.97 -4.67 2.17
CA LYS A 69 9.62 -5.91 1.69
C LYS A 69 11.06 -6.08 2.17
N LYS A 70 11.76 -5.00 2.49
CA LYS A 70 13.12 -5.07 3.08
C LYS A 70 13.08 -5.43 4.57
N GLU A 71 12.05 -5.00 5.29
CA GLU A 71 11.90 -5.30 6.72
C GLU A 71 11.26 -6.68 6.96
N LEU A 72 10.39 -7.13 6.06
CA LEU A 72 9.74 -8.43 6.12
C LEU A 72 10.52 -9.44 5.25
N SER A 73 11.06 -10.50 5.86
CA SER A 73 11.80 -11.54 5.14
C SER A 73 10.92 -12.32 4.14
N GLU A 74 11.49 -12.65 2.96
CA GLU A 74 10.94 -13.50 1.87
C GLU A 74 9.42 -13.44 1.60
N VAL A 75 8.80 -12.27 1.74
CA VAL A 75 7.41 -12.07 1.35
C VAL A 75 7.30 -11.65 -0.11
N LYS A 76 6.39 -12.31 -0.84
CA LYS A 76 5.92 -11.82 -2.13
C LYS A 76 4.94 -10.68 -1.88
N MET A 77 5.20 -9.52 -2.48
CA MET A 77 4.46 -8.29 -2.25
C MET A 77 3.94 -7.71 -3.56
N GLU A 78 2.70 -7.25 -3.54
CA GLU A 78 2.08 -6.53 -4.65
C GLU A 78 1.52 -5.19 -4.18
N TYR A 79 1.73 -4.16 -5.01
CA TYR A 79 1.09 -2.87 -4.87
C TYR A 79 -0.21 -2.83 -5.70
N PHE A 80 -1.27 -2.24 -5.16
CA PHE A 80 -2.54 -2.03 -5.86
C PHE A 80 -2.96 -0.57 -5.80
N SER A 81 -3.21 0.04 -6.97
CA SER A 81 -3.74 1.40 -7.10
C SER A 81 -5.26 1.35 -7.18
N ASP A 82 -5.97 1.86 -6.15
CA ASP A 82 -7.44 1.95 -6.17
C ASP A 82 -7.91 2.93 -7.25
N ALA A 83 -7.18 4.03 -7.47
CA ALA A 83 -7.52 5.06 -8.45
C ALA A 83 -7.52 4.51 -9.89
N ARG A 84 -6.63 3.56 -10.18
CA ARG A 84 -6.40 3.02 -11.54
C ARG A 84 -6.90 1.59 -11.71
N MET A 85 -7.25 0.93 -10.61
CA MET A 85 -7.63 -0.48 -10.56
C MET A 85 -6.56 -1.42 -11.14
N THR A 86 -5.27 -1.07 -10.96
CA THR A 86 -4.12 -1.84 -11.45
C THR A 86 -3.27 -2.36 -10.30
N ASN A 87 -2.62 -3.52 -10.51
CA ASN A 87 -1.61 -4.06 -9.59
C ASN A 87 -0.22 -4.10 -10.24
N GLU A 88 0.81 -4.03 -9.40
CA GLU A 88 2.21 -4.17 -9.78
C GLU A 88 2.95 -5.03 -8.75
N ILE A 89 3.74 -5.99 -9.23
CA ILE A 89 4.56 -6.85 -8.38
C ILE A 89 5.80 -6.05 -7.94
N ILE A 90 6.08 -6.08 -6.63
CA ILE A 90 7.22 -5.42 -5.97
C ILE A 90 8.25 -6.46 -5.55
#